data_AF-A0A2E6C825-F1
#
_entry.id   AF-A0A2E6C825-F1
#
_cell.length_a   1.000
_cell.length_b   1.000
_cell.length_c   1.000
_cell.angle_alpha   90.00
_cell.angle_beta   90.00
_cell.angle_gamma   90.00
#
_symmetry.space_group_name_H-M   'P 1'
#
loop_
_entity.id
_entity.type
_entity.pdbx_description
1 polymer ?
#
loop_
_entity_poly.entity_id
_entity_poly.type
_entity_poly.pdbx_seq_one_letter_code
_entity_poly.pdbx_strand_id
1 'polypeptide(L)' 'MTRWTRQDFEFIADEIAPMLHWPTNIQELSQKLKRMNPRFDAEKFERRAIAAWEENYQENRTEQINDHIPY' A
#
# COMPACT_ATOMS: atom_id res chain seq x y z
N MET A 1 -16.99 -19.91 5.13
CA MET A 1 -15.90 -19.29 4.37
C MET A 1 -16.10 -17.80 4.38
N THR A 2 -15.17 -17.05 4.98
CA THR A 2 -15.22 -15.58 5.01
C THR A 2 -15.16 -15.07 3.57
N ARG A 3 -16.24 -14.45 3.09
CA ARG A 3 -16.33 -13.93 1.73
C ARG A 3 -15.81 -12.51 1.76
N TRP A 4 -14.60 -12.31 1.26
CA TRP A 4 -14.01 -10.99 1.12
C TRP A 4 -14.78 -10.23 0.05
N THR A 5 -15.30 -9.07 0.43
CA THR A 5 -16.05 -8.17 -0.44
C THR A 5 -15.10 -7.15 -1.05
N ARG A 6 -15.58 -6.44 -2.07
CA ARG A 6 -14.82 -5.34 -2.67
C ARG A 6 -14.44 -4.28 -1.63
N GLN A 7 -15.36 -4.00 -0.72
CA GLN A 7 -15.19 -2.99 0.32
C GLN A 7 -14.07 -3.36 1.31
N ASP A 8 -13.87 -4.65 1.60
CA ASP A 8 -12.76 -5.10 2.44
C ASP A 8 -11.40 -4.82 1.78
N PHE A 9 -11.31 -5.01 0.45
CA PHE A 9 -10.09 -4.71 -0.29
C PHE A 9 -9.83 -3.21 -0.42
N GLU A 10 -10.88 -2.40 -0.56
CA GLU A 10 -10.78 -0.94 -0.56
C GLU A 10 -10.31 -0.45 0.82
N PHE A 11 -10.88 -0.97 1.91
CA PHE A 11 -10.42 -0.68 3.27
C PHE A 11 -8.95 -1.03 3.48
N ILE A 12 -8.50 -2.20 3.01
CA ILE A 12 -7.09 -2.59 3.16
C ILE A 12 -6.17 -1.70 2.30
N ALA A 13 -6.59 -1.33 1.09
CA ALA A 13 -5.81 -0.48 0.22
C ALA A 13 -5.69 0.95 0.77
N ASP A 14 -6.76 1.50 1.34
CA ASP A 14 -6.80 2.90 1.76
C ASP A 14 -6.36 3.10 3.21
N GLU A 15 -6.62 2.16 4.12
CA GLU A 15 -6.35 2.33 5.56
C GLU A 15 -5.13 1.52 6.03
N ILE A 16 -4.92 0.32 5.49
CA ILE A 16 -3.85 -0.58 5.96
C ILE A 16 -2.57 -0.39 5.14
N ALA A 17 -2.67 -0.20 3.83
CA ALA A 17 -1.50 -0.04 2.98
C ALA A 17 -0.63 1.17 3.35
N PRO A 18 -1.20 2.35 3.70
CA PRO A 18 -0.39 3.49 4.14
C PRO A 18 0.39 3.26 5.44
N MET A 19 -0.10 2.36 6.31
CA MET A 19 0.61 1.99 7.53
C MET A 19 1.83 1.08 7.28
N LEU A 20 1.98 0.55 6.06
CA LEU A 20 3.13 -0.28 5.71
C LEU A 20 4.36 0.60 5.54
N HIS A 21 5.52 0.07 5.91
CA HIS A 21 6.78 0.83 5.84
C HIS A 21 7.30 0.99 4.41
N TRP A 22 6.94 0.08 3.49
CA TRP A 22 7.46 0.02 2.14
C TRP A 22 6.41 -0.51 1.14
N PRO A 23 6.43 -0.05 -0.13
CA PRO A 23 5.50 -0.50 -1.17
C PRO A 23 5.70 -1.98 -1.55
N THR A 24 6.89 -2.56 -1.33
CA THR A 24 7.14 -3.99 -1.56
C THR A 24 6.20 -4.88 -0.74
N ASN A 25 5.83 -4.45 0.47
CA ASN A 25 4.91 -5.19 1.33
C ASN A 25 3.49 -5.23 0.72
N ILE A 26 3.09 -4.17 0.00
CA ILE A 26 1.81 -4.09 -0.71
C ILE A 26 1.79 -5.11 -1.85
N GLN A 27 2.89 -5.25 -2.59
CA GLN A 27 3.01 -6.26 -3.64
C GLN A 27 2.99 -7.69 -3.07
N GLU A 28 3.64 -7.96 -1.95
CA GLU A 28 3.53 -9.28 -1.33
C GLU A 28 2.09 -9.59 -0.88
N LEU A 29 1.39 -8.60 -0.34
CA LEU A 29 0.00 -8.71 0.08
C LEU A 29 -0.92 -9.00 -1.11
N SER A 30 -0.81 -8.24 -2.20
CA SER A 30 -1.62 -8.43 -3.41
C SER A 30 -1.43 -9.83 -4.00
N GLN A 31 -0.21 -10.35 -4.03
CA GLN A 31 0.10 -11.68 -4.55
C GLN A 31 -0.46 -12.79 -3.65
N LYS A 32 -0.51 -12.58 -2.33
CA LYS A 32 -1.18 -13.51 -1.40
C LYS A 32 -2.71 -13.50 -1.62
N LEU A 33 -3.30 -12.32 -1.81
CA LEU A 33 -4.73 -12.18 -2.10
C LEU A 33 -5.11 -12.84 -3.44
N LYS A 34 -4.28 -12.68 -4.47
CA LYS A 34 -4.45 -13.35 -5.78
C LYS A 34 -4.35 -14.86 -5.68
N ARG A 35 -3.44 -15.38 -4.84
CA ARG A 35 -3.33 -16.83 -4.58
C ARG A 35 -4.56 -17.40 -3.90
N MET A 36 -5.19 -16.64 -2.99
CA MET A 36 -6.43 -17.05 -2.33
C MET A 36 -7.66 -16.92 -3.24
N ASN A 37 -7.68 -15.92 -4.12
CA ASN A 37 -8.78 -15.67 -5.05
C ASN A 37 -8.22 -15.34 -6.45
N PRO A 38 -8.19 -16.30 -7.39
CA PRO A 38 -7.67 -16.07 -8.75
C PRO A 38 -8.44 -15.00 -9.53
N ARG A 39 -9.68 -14.68 -9.13
CA ARG A 39 -10.49 -13.61 -9.73
C ARG A 39 -10.21 -12.23 -9.13
N PHE A 40 -9.33 -12.15 -8.14
CA PHE A 40 -8.91 -10.89 -7.54
C PHE A 40 -8.01 -10.10 -8.51
N ASP A 41 -8.36 -8.85 -8.71
CA ASP A 41 -7.61 -7.92 -9.54
C ASP A 41 -6.47 -7.30 -8.71
N ALA A 42 -5.37 -8.05 -8.61
CA ALA A 42 -4.19 -7.63 -7.86
C ALA A 42 -3.56 -6.35 -8.40
N GLU A 43 -3.59 -6.14 -9.72
CA GLU A 43 -2.98 -4.95 -10.33
C GLU A 43 -3.75 -3.69 -9.94
N LYS A 44 -5.09 -3.75 -9.98
CA LYS A 44 -5.92 -2.62 -9.55
C LYS A 44 -5.76 -2.32 -8.06
N PHE A 45 -5.63 -3.36 -7.23
CA PHE A 45 -5.38 -3.20 -5.80
C PHE A 45 -4.01 -2.57 -5.53
N GLU A 46 -2.95 -3.08 -6.16
CA GLU A 46 -1.59 -2.55 -6.01
C GLU A 46 -1.53 -1.07 -6.36
N ARG A 47 -2.10 -0.67 -7.51
CA ARG A 47 -2.13 0.74 -7.94
C ARG A 47 -2.78 1.65 -6.89
N ARG A 48 -3.90 1.22 -6.30
CA ARG A 48 -4.62 2.00 -5.29
C ARG A 48 -3.84 2.07 -3.98
N ALA A 49 -3.38 0.92 -3.49
CA ALA A 49 -2.66 0.81 -2.23
C ALA A 49 -1.32 1.57 -2.27
N ILE A 50 -0.59 1.51 -3.39
CA ILE A 50 0.65 2.27 -3.58
C ILE A 50 0.37 3.77 -3.63
N ALA A 51 -0.69 4.21 -4.31
CA ALA A 51 -1.06 5.63 -4.34
C ALA A 51 -1.40 6.17 -2.94
N ALA A 52 -2.18 5.43 -2.16
CA ALA A 52 -2.51 5.79 -0.78
C ALA A 52 -1.26 5.81 0.13
N TRP A 53 -0.36 4.85 -0.05
CA TRP A 53 0.92 4.83 0.65
C TRP A 53 1.80 6.03 0.28
N GLU A 54 1.88 6.38 -0.99
CA GLU A 54 2.68 7.52 -1.47
C GLU A 54 2.13 8.84 -0.94
N GLU A 55 0.81 9.02 -0.93
CA GLU A 55 0.15 10.21 -0.37
C GLU A 55 0.47 10.36 1.13
N ASN A 56 0.33 9.28 1.91
CA ASN A 56 0.66 9.28 3.33
C ASN A 56 2.16 9.49 3.58
N TYR A 57 3.01 8.86 2.78
CA TYR A 57 4.46 8.99 2.89
C TYR A 57 4.91 10.42 2.59
N GLN A 58 4.34 11.08 1.58
CA GLN A 58 4.62 12.48 1.25
C GLN A 58 4.16 13.43 2.36
N GLU A 59 2.99 13.20 2.96
CA GLU A 59 2.48 14.01 4.08
C GLU A 59 3.39 13.87 5.32
N ASN A 60 3.84 12.65 5.63
CA ASN A 60 4.66 12.37 6.81
C ASN A 60 6.15 12.68 6.60
N ARG A 61 6.65 12.74 5.36
CA ARG A 61 8.03 13.13 5.04
C ARG A 61 8.22 14.66 5.05
N THR A 62 7.68 15.32 6.08
CA THR A 62 7.94 16.74 6.38
C THR A 62 9.26 16.93 7.15
N GLU A 63 10.16 15.94 7.15
CA GLU A 63 11.52 16.13 7.62
C GLU A 63 12.36 16.63 6.45
N GLN A 64 12.63 17.95 6.42
CA GLN A 64 13.67 18.52 5.56
C GLN A 64 15.00 17.85 5.93
N ILE A 65 15.41 16.85 5.16
CA ILE A 65 16.73 16.24 5.30
C ILE A 65 17.74 17.33 4.92
N ASN A 66 18.34 17.97 5.92
CA ASN A 66 19.39 18.95 5.71
C ASN A 66 20.69 18.22 5.39
N ASP A 67 20.91 17.94 4.11
CA ASP A 67 22.09 17.25 3.56
C ASP A 67 23.34 18.16 3.50
N HIS A 68 23.46 19.14 4.40
CA HIS A 68 24.58 20.07 4.41
C HIS A 68 25.80 19.46 5.10
N ILE A 69 26.85 19.19 4.31
CA ILE A 69 28.18 18.78 4.78
C ILE A 69 29.05 20.04 4.88
N PRO A 70 29.46 20.49 6.09
CA PRO A 70 30.39 21.61 6.23
C PRO A 70 31.79 21.21 5.75
N TYR A 71 32.42 22.08 4.95
CA TYR A 71 33.76 21.93 4.37
C TYR A 71 34.86 22.43 5.30
#